data_AF-A0A5U6VQU2-F1
#
_entry.id   AF-A0A5U6VQU2-F1
#
_cell.length_a   1.000
_cell.length_b   1.000
_cell.length_c   1.000
_cell.angle_alpha   90.00
_cell.angle_beta   90.00
_cell.angle_gamma   90.00
#
_symmetry.space_group_name_H-M   'P 1'
#
loop_
_entity.id
_entity.type
_entity.pdbx_description
1 polymer ?
#
loop_
_entity_poly.entity_id
_entity_poly.type
_entity_poly.pdbx_seq_one_letter_code
_entity_poly.pdbx_strand_id
1 'polypeptide(L)'
;GISKILYLDCDIICHGSLSELIDINLEGEIAGVILDSPDMQKRVKQLDYGVDFNGYFNAGVMLINNDEWRKNNVTQESLSMINCGKIFRYADQDVLNILLNGKVKYLQRKFNNKTTLSVNFDAEAKNIDNTIIMHYVTPNKPWYKIFKARYFDRYFNESPWKNNRRFFSPSPSEIRLKAKREMSGKNYSIGLYYYFCYLISKVFRLRF
;
A
#
# COMPACT_ATOMS: atom_id res chain seq x y z
N GLY A 1 -21.37 -10.46 -19.75
CA GLY A 1 -20.65 -9.39 -19.03
C GLY A 1 -19.35 -9.96 -18.45
N ILE A 2 -18.47 -9.11 -17.92
CA ILE A 2 -17.23 -9.54 -17.23
C ILE A 2 -17.62 -10.19 -15.90
N SER A 3 -17.18 -11.43 -15.61
CA SER A 3 -17.55 -12.17 -14.40
C SER A 3 -16.56 -12.00 -13.24
N LYS A 4 -15.27 -11.75 -13.53
CA LYS A 4 -14.22 -11.57 -12.51
C LYS A 4 -13.36 -10.35 -12.84
N ILE A 5 -13.04 -9.54 -11.84
CA ILE A 5 -12.21 -8.33 -11.97
C ILE A 5 -11.07 -8.41 -10.97
N LEU A 6 -9.83 -8.13 -11.40
CA LEU A 6 -8.71 -7.92 -10.49
C LEU A 6 -8.50 -6.42 -10.29
N TYR A 7 -8.80 -5.93 -9.10
CA TYR A 7 -8.52 -4.56 -8.66
C TYR A 7 -7.12 -4.50 -8.03
N LEU A 8 -6.38 -3.44 -8.38
CA LEU A 8 -5.01 -3.18 -7.94
C LEU A 8 -4.84 -1.68 -7.68
N ASP A 9 -4.30 -1.31 -6.52
CA ASP A 9 -3.90 0.07 -6.24
C ASP A 9 -2.76 0.52 -7.16
N CYS A 10 -2.66 1.83 -7.39
CA CYS A 10 -1.69 2.40 -8.34
C CYS A 10 -0.24 2.42 -7.83
N ASP A 11 -0.04 2.23 -6.53
CA ASP A 11 1.24 2.28 -5.83
C ASP A 11 1.74 0.88 -5.46
N ILE A 12 1.59 -0.04 -6.41
CA ILE A 12 2.12 -1.39 -6.33
C ILE A 12 3.19 -1.65 -7.39
N ILE A 13 4.01 -2.66 -7.15
CA ILE A 13 4.85 -3.29 -8.16
C ILE A 13 4.55 -4.78 -8.20
N CYS A 14 4.23 -5.28 -9.40
CA CYS A 14 4.10 -6.69 -9.67
C CYS A 14 5.43 -7.22 -10.23
N HIS A 15 6.04 -8.18 -9.53
CA HIS A 15 7.33 -8.78 -9.89
C HIS A 15 7.24 -10.29 -10.18
N GLY A 16 6.03 -10.84 -10.30
CA GLY A 16 5.80 -12.26 -10.61
C GLY A 16 4.55 -12.47 -11.46
N SER A 17 4.29 -13.72 -11.81
CA SER A 17 3.07 -14.06 -12.57
C SER A 17 1.81 -13.85 -11.74
N LEU A 18 0.78 -13.29 -12.36
CA LEU A 18 -0.57 -13.15 -11.78
C LEU A 18 -1.50 -14.30 -12.16
N SER A 19 -1.06 -15.28 -12.96
CA SER A 19 -1.92 -16.39 -13.41
C SER A 19 -2.56 -17.12 -12.24
N GLU A 20 -1.76 -17.48 -11.22
CA GLU A 20 -2.26 -18.12 -10.00
C GLU A 20 -3.34 -17.28 -9.32
N LEU A 21 -3.16 -15.95 -9.24
CA LEU A 21 -4.13 -15.06 -8.61
C LEU A 21 -5.45 -15.01 -9.39
N ILE A 22 -5.37 -14.87 -10.72
CA ILE A 22 -6.55 -14.71 -11.59
C ILE A 22 -7.37 -16.01 -11.65
N ASP A 23 -6.70 -17.15 -11.61
CA ASP A 23 -7.32 -18.48 -11.73
C ASP A 23 -7.94 -18.97 -10.42
N ILE A 24 -7.70 -18.29 -9.28
CA ILE A 24 -8.32 -18.65 -7.99
C ILE A 24 -9.85 -18.68 -8.11
N ASN A 25 -10.42 -19.82 -7.69
CA ASN A 25 -11.86 -19.96 -7.51
C ASN A 25 -12.26 -19.32 -6.17
N LEU A 26 -13.19 -18.37 -6.26
CA LEU A 26 -13.74 -17.64 -5.11
C LEU A 26 -14.85 -18.41 -4.39
N GLU A 27 -15.27 -19.58 -4.88
CA GLU A 27 -16.24 -20.47 -4.19
C GLU A 27 -17.57 -19.78 -3.85
N GLY A 28 -17.99 -18.82 -4.67
CA GLY A 28 -19.21 -18.04 -4.44
C GLY A 28 -19.03 -16.84 -3.50
N GLU A 29 -17.83 -16.62 -2.96
CA GLU A 29 -17.52 -15.42 -2.18
C GLU A 29 -17.52 -14.17 -3.07
N ILE A 30 -17.78 -13.01 -2.45
CA ILE A 30 -17.87 -11.73 -3.15
C ILE A 30 -16.49 -11.29 -3.66
N ALA A 31 -15.45 -11.51 -2.85
CA ALA A 31 -14.09 -11.14 -3.21
C ALA A 31 -13.03 -12.05 -2.58
N GLY A 32 -11.91 -12.21 -3.29
CA GLY A 32 -10.65 -12.71 -2.77
C GLY A 32 -9.80 -11.53 -2.30
N VAL A 33 -9.40 -11.54 -1.03
CA VAL A 33 -8.72 -10.42 -0.37
C VAL A 33 -7.54 -10.90 0.46
N ILE A 34 -6.59 -10.02 0.77
CA ILE A 34 -5.42 -10.36 1.58
C ILE A 34 -5.54 -9.70 2.95
N LEU A 35 -5.40 -10.48 4.02
CA LEU A 35 -5.40 -9.98 5.39
C LEU A 35 -4.36 -8.87 5.58
N ASP A 36 -4.76 -7.82 6.28
CA ASP A 36 -3.84 -6.78 6.73
C ASP A 36 -2.95 -7.32 7.87
N SER A 37 -1.85 -6.62 8.13
CA SER A 37 -0.88 -6.88 9.19
C SER A 37 -1.50 -7.13 10.56
N PRO A 38 -0.88 -7.96 11.42
CA PRO A 38 -1.34 -8.20 12.80
C PRO A 38 -1.54 -6.92 13.62
N ASP A 39 -0.71 -5.90 13.40
CA ASP A 39 -0.86 -4.60 14.06
C ASP A 39 -2.14 -3.88 13.62
N MET A 40 -2.52 -4.00 12.35
CA MET A 40 -3.79 -3.45 11.86
C MET A 40 -4.97 -4.21 12.48
N GLN A 41 -4.91 -5.55 12.54
CA GLN A 41 -5.95 -6.36 13.20
C GLN A 41 -6.20 -5.89 14.65
N LYS A 42 -5.13 -5.57 15.39
CA LYS A 42 -5.24 -5.03 16.75
C LYS A 42 -5.83 -3.63 16.79
N ARG A 43 -5.44 -2.75 15.86
CA ARG A 43 -5.94 -1.37 15.80
C ARG A 43 -7.43 -1.33 15.47
N VAL A 44 -7.89 -2.10 14.50
CA VAL A 44 -9.30 -2.05 14.07
C VAL A 44 -10.24 -2.59 15.14
N LYS A 45 -9.80 -3.54 15.98
CA LYS A 45 -10.57 -3.99 17.16
C LYS A 45 -10.81 -2.89 18.20
N GLN A 46 -10.04 -1.81 18.16
CA GLN A 46 -10.22 -0.63 19.02
C GLN A 46 -11.10 0.44 18.38
N LEU A 47 -11.42 0.29 17.08
CA LEU A 47 -12.30 1.18 16.35
C LEU A 47 -13.70 0.59 16.45
N ASP A 48 -14.53 1.20 17.30
CA ASP A 48 -15.90 0.74 17.56
C ASP A 48 -16.80 0.92 16.33
N TYR A 49 -16.73 -0.04 15.41
CA TYR A 49 -17.56 -0.10 14.21
C TYR A 49 -18.86 -0.91 14.42
N GLY A 50 -19.09 -1.42 15.62
CA GLY A 50 -20.24 -2.28 15.93
C GLY A 50 -20.24 -3.62 15.19
N VAL A 51 -19.07 -4.05 14.69
CA VAL A 51 -18.89 -5.33 13.97
C VAL A 51 -17.61 -5.99 14.48
N ASP A 52 -17.68 -7.29 14.75
CA ASP A 52 -16.48 -8.10 14.98
C ASP A 52 -15.98 -8.66 13.64
N PHE A 53 -14.76 -8.29 13.25
CA PHE A 53 -14.19 -8.70 11.97
C PHE A 53 -13.62 -10.11 12.05
N ASN A 54 -14.06 -10.99 11.14
CA ASN A 54 -13.45 -12.32 10.96
C ASN A 54 -11.98 -12.20 10.53
N GLY A 55 -11.65 -11.11 9.84
CA GLY A 55 -10.30 -10.76 9.44
C GLY A 55 -10.32 -9.46 8.64
N TYR A 56 -9.54 -8.48 9.05
CA TYR A 56 -9.52 -7.19 8.38
C TYR A 56 -8.53 -7.22 7.21
N PHE A 57 -8.97 -6.96 5.98
CA PHE A 57 -8.15 -7.04 4.77
C PHE A 57 -7.69 -5.66 4.30
N ASN A 58 -6.58 -5.63 3.57
CA ASN A 58 -6.15 -4.44 2.84
C ASN A 58 -6.87 -4.36 1.48
N ALA A 59 -7.48 -3.22 1.16
CA ALA A 59 -8.29 -3.05 -0.05
C ALA A 59 -7.47 -2.87 -1.34
N GLY A 60 -6.14 -2.74 -1.26
CA GLY A 60 -5.32 -2.41 -2.42
C GLY A 60 -5.11 -3.54 -3.43
N VAL A 61 -5.52 -4.77 -3.11
CA VAL A 61 -5.58 -5.88 -4.06
C VAL A 61 -6.82 -6.70 -3.76
N MET A 62 -7.74 -6.77 -4.72
CA MET A 62 -8.98 -7.52 -4.59
C MET A 62 -9.29 -8.29 -5.88
N LEU A 63 -9.51 -9.59 -5.76
CA LEU A 63 -10.07 -10.41 -6.84
C LEU A 63 -11.59 -10.44 -6.68
N ILE A 64 -12.31 -9.68 -7.48
CA ILE A 64 -13.75 -9.43 -7.30
C ILE A 64 -14.55 -10.41 -8.15
N ASN A 65 -15.49 -11.11 -7.52
CA ASN A 65 -16.57 -11.83 -8.21
C ASN A 65 -17.64 -10.81 -8.60
N ASN A 66 -17.65 -10.41 -9.87
CA ASN A 66 -18.49 -9.30 -10.33
C ASN A 66 -19.99 -9.64 -10.28
N ASP A 67 -20.34 -10.92 -10.40
CA ASP A 67 -21.73 -11.37 -10.33
C ASP A 67 -22.26 -11.29 -8.89
N GLU A 68 -21.50 -11.80 -7.92
CA GLU A 68 -21.86 -11.71 -6.49
C GLU A 68 -21.75 -10.28 -5.96
N TRP A 69 -20.80 -9.48 -6.45
CA TRP A 69 -20.70 -8.05 -6.12
C TRP A 69 -21.96 -7.27 -6.50
N ARG A 70 -22.50 -7.51 -7.71
CA ARG A 70 -23.76 -6.89 -8.15
C ARG A 70 -24.96 -7.43 -7.38
N LYS A 71 -25.04 -8.75 -7.20
CA LYS A 71 -26.14 -9.39 -6.47
C LYS A 71 -26.26 -8.91 -5.02
N ASN A 72 -25.14 -8.57 -4.39
CA ASN A 72 -25.10 -8.02 -3.02
C ASN A 72 -25.13 -6.48 -2.97
N ASN A 73 -25.36 -5.79 -4.11
CA ASN A 73 -25.42 -4.33 -4.20
C ASN A 73 -24.22 -3.59 -3.57
N VAL A 74 -23.03 -4.20 -3.56
CA VAL A 74 -21.88 -3.74 -2.76
C VAL A 74 -21.50 -2.29 -3.06
N THR A 75 -21.59 -1.86 -4.33
CA THR A 75 -21.31 -0.47 -4.72
C THR A 75 -22.30 0.52 -4.10
N GLN A 76 -23.60 0.24 -4.15
CA GLN A 76 -24.62 1.14 -3.63
C GLN A 76 -24.57 1.20 -2.10
N GLU A 77 -24.39 0.05 -1.45
CA GLU A 77 -24.23 -0.05 0.01
C GLU A 77 -22.96 0.69 0.47
N SER A 78 -21.84 0.53 -0.26
CA SER A 78 -20.61 1.26 0.03
C SER A 78 -20.81 2.78 -0.04
N LEU A 79 -21.46 3.26 -1.09
CA LEU A 79 -21.73 4.69 -1.27
C LEU A 79 -22.70 5.22 -0.21
N SER A 80 -23.74 4.46 0.14
CA SER A 80 -24.68 4.80 1.21
C SER A 80 -23.95 4.93 2.55
N MET A 81 -23.08 3.96 2.87
CA MET A 81 -22.32 3.94 4.10
C MET A 81 -21.31 5.08 4.18
N ILE A 82 -20.57 5.38 3.12
CA ILE A 82 -19.64 6.52 3.08
C ILE A 82 -20.37 7.85 3.29
N ASN A 83 -21.59 7.98 2.76
CA ASN A 83 -22.38 9.21 2.84
C ASN A 83 -23.28 9.29 4.10
N CYS A 84 -23.22 8.34 5.03
CA CYS A 84 -24.11 8.32 6.21
C CYS A 84 -23.69 9.31 7.33
N GLY A 85 -22.62 10.09 7.14
CA GLY A 85 -22.11 11.05 8.11
C GLY A 85 -21.18 10.46 9.18
N LYS A 86 -21.00 9.13 9.21
CA LYS A 86 -19.98 8.48 10.05
C LYS A 86 -18.58 8.67 9.45
N ILE A 87 -17.58 8.82 10.32
CA ILE A 87 -16.18 8.92 9.91
C ILE A 87 -15.53 7.55 10.01
N PHE A 88 -15.13 7.02 8.86
CA PHE A 88 -14.33 5.80 8.75
C PHE A 88 -12.84 6.14 8.79
N ARG A 89 -12.06 5.48 9.64
CA ARG A 89 -10.67 5.86 9.92
C ARG A 89 -9.79 5.59 8.71
N TYR A 90 -10.07 4.51 7.99
CA TYR A 90 -9.40 4.05 6.79
C TYR A 90 -10.34 4.12 5.57
N ALA A 91 -11.29 5.06 5.58
CA ALA A 91 -12.17 5.40 4.46
C ALA A 91 -12.89 4.17 3.85
N ASP A 92 -12.77 3.98 2.54
CA ASP A 92 -13.38 2.90 1.77
C ASP A 92 -12.93 1.52 2.24
N GLN A 93 -11.69 1.36 2.73
CA GLN A 93 -11.22 0.08 3.25
C GLN A 93 -12.05 -0.40 4.45
N ASP A 94 -12.44 0.50 5.37
CA ASP A 94 -13.31 0.12 6.50
C ASP A 94 -14.69 -0.29 6.01
N VAL A 95 -15.27 0.49 5.09
CA VAL A 95 -16.61 0.23 4.53
C VAL A 95 -16.66 -1.12 3.84
N LEU A 96 -15.65 -1.43 3.03
CA LEU A 96 -15.53 -2.74 2.38
C LEU A 96 -15.34 -3.87 3.40
N ASN A 97 -14.53 -3.66 4.44
CA ASN A 97 -14.35 -4.67 5.50
C ASN A 97 -15.65 -4.91 6.29
N ILE A 98 -16.46 -3.88 6.52
CA ILE A 98 -17.76 -4.00 7.21
C ILE A 98 -18.75 -4.77 6.32
N LEU A 99 -18.91 -4.36 5.06
CA LEU A 99 -19.91 -4.93 4.15
C LEU A 99 -19.58 -6.36 3.71
N LEU A 100 -18.30 -6.68 3.55
CA LEU A 100 -17.83 -7.97 3.07
C LEU A 100 -17.41 -8.91 4.20
N ASN A 101 -17.59 -8.54 5.47
CA ASN A 101 -17.21 -9.38 6.60
C ASN A 101 -17.90 -10.75 6.52
N GLY A 102 -17.10 -11.82 6.52
CA GLY A 102 -17.58 -13.20 6.37
C GLY A 102 -18.07 -13.59 4.98
N LYS A 103 -17.86 -12.73 3.96
CA LYS A 103 -18.23 -12.99 2.54
C LYS A 103 -17.03 -12.87 1.59
N VAL A 104 -15.85 -13.23 2.09
CA VAL A 104 -14.57 -13.12 1.38
C VAL A 104 -13.73 -14.38 1.53
N LYS A 105 -12.93 -14.65 0.49
CA LYS A 105 -11.87 -15.65 0.53
C LYS A 105 -10.53 -14.98 0.84
N TYR A 106 -9.85 -15.44 1.89
CA TYR A 106 -8.51 -14.92 2.21
C TYR A 106 -7.45 -15.57 1.32
N LEU A 107 -6.70 -14.73 0.61
CA LEU A 107 -5.66 -15.14 -0.33
C LEU A 107 -4.27 -15.06 0.33
N GLN A 108 -3.28 -15.68 -0.33
CA GLN A 108 -1.91 -15.69 0.16
C GLN A 108 -1.30 -14.26 0.19
N ARG A 109 -0.54 -13.98 1.25
CA ARG A 109 0.12 -12.68 1.46
C ARG A 109 1.04 -12.24 0.32
N LYS A 110 1.59 -13.18 -0.46
CA LYS A 110 2.47 -12.88 -1.61
C LYS A 110 1.80 -12.01 -2.68
N PHE A 111 0.46 -12.00 -2.73
CA PHE A 111 -0.34 -11.20 -3.66
C PHE A 111 -0.65 -9.78 -3.16
N ASN A 112 -0.29 -9.43 -1.92
CA ASN A 112 -0.37 -8.06 -1.42
C ASN A 112 0.58 -7.90 -0.23
N ASN A 113 1.89 -7.84 -0.49
CA ASN A 113 2.86 -7.68 0.56
C ASN A 113 3.15 -6.19 0.82
N LYS A 114 2.68 -5.70 1.96
CA LYS A 114 2.85 -4.32 2.40
C LYS A 114 4.33 -3.98 2.61
N THR A 115 4.83 -3.05 1.79
CA THR A 115 6.21 -2.56 1.80
C THR A 115 6.25 -1.14 2.34
N THR A 116 6.66 -0.98 3.61
CA THR A 116 6.77 0.34 4.25
C THR A 116 8.18 0.91 4.05
N LEU A 117 8.32 1.81 3.07
CA LEU A 117 9.61 2.44 2.77
C LEU A 117 10.14 3.27 3.94
N SER A 118 11.45 3.12 4.18
CA SER A 118 12.17 3.83 5.22
C SER A 118 13.56 4.20 4.72
N VAL A 119 14.08 5.33 5.19
CA VAL A 119 15.50 5.68 4.99
C VAL A 119 16.43 4.87 5.89
N ASN A 120 15.91 4.24 6.95
CA ASN A 120 16.74 3.59 7.97
C ASN A 120 17.18 2.16 7.59
N PHE A 121 16.39 1.48 6.77
CA PHE A 121 16.61 0.10 6.37
C PHE A 121 16.08 -0.14 4.95
N ASP A 122 16.54 -1.20 4.31
CA ASP A 122 15.97 -1.69 3.06
C ASP A 122 14.63 -2.39 3.36
N ALA A 123 13.53 -1.77 2.93
CA ALA A 123 12.18 -2.29 3.18
C ALA A 123 11.85 -3.48 2.27
N GLU A 124 12.33 -3.49 1.03
CA GLU A 124 12.07 -4.57 0.08
C GLU A 124 12.84 -5.84 0.47
N ALA A 125 13.99 -5.70 1.13
CA ALA A 125 14.72 -6.84 1.71
C ALA A 125 14.00 -7.52 2.88
N LYS A 126 12.98 -6.87 3.47
CA LYS A 126 12.15 -7.44 4.56
C LYS A 126 10.86 -8.08 4.05
N ASN A 127 10.61 -8.02 2.75
CA ASN A 127 9.46 -8.68 2.16
C ASN A 127 9.59 -10.20 2.27
N ILE A 128 8.46 -10.90 2.30
CA ILE A 128 8.47 -12.36 2.35
C ILE A 128 9.11 -12.92 1.08
N ASP A 129 9.89 -13.99 1.23
CA ASP A 129 10.40 -14.77 0.10
C ASP A 129 9.22 -15.21 -0.75
N ASN A 130 9.28 -15.03 -2.08
CA ASN A 130 8.21 -15.24 -3.08
C ASN A 130 7.18 -14.11 -3.30
N THR A 131 7.37 -12.91 -2.74
CA THR A 131 6.46 -11.78 -3.00
C THR A 131 6.22 -11.54 -4.49
N ILE A 132 4.95 -11.58 -4.93
CA ILE A 132 4.52 -11.32 -6.31
C ILE A 132 4.10 -9.86 -6.47
N ILE A 133 3.32 -9.33 -5.51
CA ILE A 133 2.90 -7.92 -5.49
C ILE A 133 3.44 -7.24 -4.23
N MET A 134 4.20 -6.18 -4.44
CA MET A 134 4.68 -5.27 -3.39
C MET A 134 3.79 -4.04 -3.38
N HIS A 135 3.16 -3.74 -2.25
CA HIS A 135 2.26 -2.60 -2.10
C HIS A 135 2.88 -1.55 -1.18
N TYR A 136 3.18 -0.35 -1.69
CA TYR A 136 3.89 0.70 -0.94
C TYR A 136 2.96 1.55 -0.05
N VAL A 137 2.41 0.93 1.01
CA VAL A 137 1.27 1.38 1.85
C VAL A 137 1.45 2.59 2.78
N THR A 138 2.34 3.54 2.48
CA THR A 138 2.53 4.76 3.30
C THR A 138 2.76 6.00 2.44
N PRO A 139 2.78 7.23 3.00
CA PRO A 139 3.21 8.42 2.26
C PRO A 139 4.66 8.34 1.74
N ASN A 140 5.49 7.45 2.30
CA ASN A 140 6.81 7.15 1.78
C ASN A 140 6.67 6.23 0.57
N LYS A 141 6.89 6.81 -0.61
CA LYS A 141 6.63 6.18 -1.90
C LYS A 141 7.91 5.99 -2.71
N PRO A 142 7.98 4.96 -3.57
CA PRO A 142 9.23 4.60 -4.21
C PRO A 142 9.66 5.62 -5.28
N TRP A 143 8.76 6.47 -5.77
CA TRP A 143 9.11 7.56 -6.68
C TRP A 143 9.97 8.66 -6.02
N TYR A 144 10.10 8.69 -4.68
CA TYR A 144 11.04 9.60 -4.01
C TYR A 144 12.46 9.04 -4.01
N LYS A 145 13.44 9.88 -4.34
CA LYS A 145 14.86 9.50 -4.47
C LYS A 145 15.53 9.05 -3.16
N ILE A 146 15.02 9.47 -2.01
CA ILE A 146 15.66 9.17 -0.71
C ILE A 146 15.47 7.73 -0.23
N PHE A 147 14.50 7.00 -0.77
CA PHE A 147 14.21 5.62 -0.38
C PHE A 147 14.88 4.64 -1.33
N LYS A 148 15.33 3.50 -0.78
CA LYS A 148 15.78 2.37 -1.59
C LYS A 148 14.56 1.55 -2.01
N ALA A 149 14.37 1.37 -3.31
CA ALA A 149 13.27 0.59 -3.88
C ALA A 149 13.71 -0.04 -5.21
N ARG A 150 14.50 -1.12 -5.15
CA ARG A 150 15.17 -1.71 -6.33
C ARG A 150 14.18 -2.19 -7.38
N TYR A 151 13.03 -2.73 -6.98
CA TYR A 151 12.04 -3.22 -7.93
C TYR A 151 11.36 -2.06 -8.63
N PHE A 152 10.94 -1.02 -7.91
CA PHE A 152 10.43 0.19 -8.53
C PHE A 152 11.46 0.83 -9.46
N ASP A 153 12.72 0.97 -9.03
CA ASP A 153 13.77 1.58 -9.84
C ASP A 153 13.95 0.84 -11.18
N ARG A 154 13.92 -0.51 -11.15
CA ARG A 154 13.96 -1.33 -12.35
C ARG A 154 12.79 -1.01 -13.29
N TYR A 155 11.55 -1.12 -12.81
CA TYR A 155 10.37 -0.91 -13.65
C TYR A 155 10.24 0.54 -14.13
N PHE A 156 10.60 1.51 -13.30
CA PHE A 156 10.65 2.92 -13.68
C PHE A 156 11.61 3.14 -14.87
N ASN A 157 12.81 2.54 -14.81
CA ASN A 157 13.81 2.64 -15.88
C ASN A 157 13.41 1.91 -17.18
N GLU A 158 12.63 0.83 -17.06
CA GLU A 158 12.07 0.07 -18.20
C GLU A 158 10.80 0.73 -18.77
N SER A 159 10.19 1.68 -18.05
CA SER A 159 8.94 2.32 -18.44
C SER A 159 9.10 3.52 -19.37
N PRO A 160 8.01 3.97 -20.03
CA PRO A 160 7.99 5.25 -20.76
C PRO A 160 8.35 6.47 -19.91
N TRP A 161 8.23 6.37 -18.58
CA TRP A 161 8.52 7.47 -17.64
C TRP A 161 9.97 7.52 -17.16
N LYS A 162 10.88 6.69 -17.69
CA LYS A 162 12.29 6.63 -17.22
C LYS A 162 13.02 7.97 -17.18
N ASN A 163 12.63 8.91 -18.05
CA ASN A 163 13.23 10.25 -18.14
C ASN A 163 12.49 11.29 -17.29
N ASN A 164 11.39 10.92 -16.62
CA ASN A 164 10.64 11.84 -15.78
C ASN A 164 11.43 12.19 -14.52
N ARG A 165 11.34 13.46 -14.13
CA ARG A 165 11.95 13.91 -12.88
C ARG A 165 11.24 13.25 -11.70
N ARG A 166 12.03 12.56 -10.87
CA ARG A 166 11.60 12.06 -9.56
C ARG A 166 11.72 13.15 -8.49
N PHE A 167 10.71 13.22 -7.63
CA PHE A 167 10.74 14.03 -6.42
C PHE A 167 11.85 13.55 -5.49
N PHE A 168 12.42 14.47 -4.72
CA PHE A 168 13.52 14.13 -3.83
C PHE A 168 13.00 13.41 -2.57
N SER A 169 12.02 14.00 -1.88
CA SER A 169 11.55 13.53 -0.58
C SER A 169 10.08 13.90 -0.34
N PRO A 170 9.29 13.06 0.36
CA PRO A 170 7.93 13.43 0.75
C PRO A 170 7.89 14.54 1.81
N SER A 171 8.94 14.72 2.60
CA SER A 171 8.98 15.75 3.65
C SER A 171 10.41 16.17 4.05
N PRO A 172 10.58 17.39 4.61
CA PRO A 172 11.84 17.78 5.22
C PRO A 172 12.27 16.87 6.38
N SER A 173 11.32 16.29 7.12
CA SER A 173 11.60 15.37 8.23
C SER A 173 12.31 14.10 7.76
N GLU A 174 11.91 13.56 6.61
CA GLU A 174 12.56 12.39 6.00
C GLU A 174 13.97 12.71 5.47
N ILE A 175 14.18 13.92 4.93
CA ILE A 175 15.53 14.40 4.55
C ILE A 175 16.44 14.44 5.77
N ARG A 176 15.96 14.98 6.90
CA ARG A 176 16.72 15.02 8.16
C ARG A 176 17.00 13.62 8.68
N LEU A 177 16.05 12.70 8.58
CA LEU A 177 16.23 11.31 9.01
C LEU A 177 17.30 10.61 8.15
N LYS A 178 17.28 10.83 6.83
CA LYS A 178 18.32 10.36 5.91
C LYS A 178 19.70 10.91 6.31
N ALA A 179 19.81 12.20 6.57
CA ALA A 179 21.06 12.82 7.02
C ALA A 179 21.61 12.13 8.27
N LYS A 180 20.77 11.97 9.31
CA LYS A 180 21.15 11.28 10.54
C LYS A 180 21.61 9.84 10.27
N ARG A 181 20.90 9.10 9.44
CA ARG A 181 21.23 7.71 9.11
C ARG A 181 22.62 7.59 8.48
N GLU A 182 22.93 8.47 7.53
CA GLU A 182 24.23 8.51 6.85
C GLU A 182 25.36 8.91 7.81
N MET A 183 25.14 9.90 8.67
CA MET A 183 26.11 10.28 9.70
C MET A 183 26.38 9.14 10.70
N SER A 184 25.33 8.44 11.17
CA SER A 184 25.49 7.26 12.02
C SER A 184 26.21 6.10 11.30
N GLY A 185 26.06 6.02 9.97
CA GLY A 185 26.78 5.09 9.11
C GLY A 185 28.22 5.53 8.75
N LYS A 186 28.72 6.63 9.33
CA LYS A 186 30.03 7.25 9.04
C LYS A 186 30.19 7.80 7.62
N ASN A 187 29.09 7.95 6.87
CA ASN A 187 29.04 8.61 5.56
C ASN A 187 28.87 10.12 5.73
N TYR A 188 29.86 10.78 6.34
CA TYR A 188 29.72 12.16 6.81
C TYR A 188 29.45 13.18 5.69
N SER A 189 30.10 13.05 4.52
CA SER A 189 29.89 13.94 3.38
C SER A 189 28.45 13.89 2.87
N ILE A 190 27.90 12.69 2.71
CA ILE A 190 26.52 12.45 2.30
C ILE A 190 25.55 12.95 3.39
N GLY A 191 25.86 12.67 4.66
CA GLY A 191 25.07 13.15 5.79
C GLY A 191 24.97 14.68 5.85
N LEU A 192 26.09 15.38 5.68
CA LEU A 192 26.15 16.85 5.63
C LEU A 192 25.36 17.41 4.44
N TYR A 193 25.47 16.79 3.26
CA TYR A 193 24.68 17.16 2.08
C TYR A 193 23.18 17.11 2.37
N TYR A 194 22.66 15.97 2.88
CA TYR A 194 21.24 15.86 3.21
C TYR A 194 20.83 16.83 4.33
N TYR A 195 21.70 17.07 5.32
CA TYR A 195 21.40 18.04 6.37
C TYR A 195 21.26 19.46 5.82
N PHE A 196 22.14 19.85 4.90
CA PHE A 196 22.03 21.12 4.18
C PHE A 196 20.74 21.22 3.36
N CYS A 197 20.38 20.17 2.60
CA CYS A 197 19.09 20.10 1.90
C CYS A 197 17.89 20.26 2.87
N TYR A 198 17.95 19.65 4.05
CA TYR A 198 16.92 19.82 5.09
C TYR A 198 16.82 21.27 5.56
N LEU A 199 17.94 21.94 5.83
CA LEU A 199 17.95 23.36 6.24
C LEU A 199 17.34 24.25 5.16
N ILE A 200 17.71 24.07 3.89
CA ILE A 200 17.11 24.79 2.76
C ILE A 200 15.60 24.54 2.70
N SER A 201 15.17 23.27 2.78
CA SER A 201 13.75 22.89 2.75
C SER A 201 12.95 23.60 3.85
N LYS A 202 13.55 23.72 5.04
CA LYS A 202 12.90 24.30 6.21
C LYS A 202 12.83 25.82 6.15
N VAL A 203 13.89 26.49 5.70
CA VAL A 203 13.95 27.96 5.60
C VAL A 203 13.06 28.47 4.46
N PHE A 204 13.17 27.87 3.28
CA PHE A 204 12.50 28.36 2.07
C PHE A 204 11.16 27.67 1.78
N ARG A 205 10.74 26.72 2.64
CA ARG A 205 9.52 25.91 2.46
C ARG A 205 9.47 25.20 1.08
N LEU A 206 10.63 24.88 0.51
CA LEU A 206 10.73 24.22 -0.78
C LEU A 206 10.26 22.77 -0.68
N ARG A 207 9.48 22.35 -1.67
CA ARG A 207 9.20 20.93 -1.94
C ARG A 207 10.17 20.46 -3.02
N PHE A 208 10.95 19.43 -2.70
CA PHE A 208 12.00 18.89 -3.58
C PHE A 208 11.56 17.65 -4.35
#